data_AF-A0A178EGK0-F1
#
_entry.id   AF-A0A178EGK0-F1
#
_cell.length_a   1.000
_cell.length_b   1.000
_cell.length_c   1.000
_cell.angle_alpha   90.00
_cell.angle_beta   90.00
_cell.angle_gamma   90.00
#
_symmetry.space_group_name_H-M   'P 1'
#
loop_
_entity.id
_entity.type
_entity.pdbx_description
1 polymer ?
#
loop_
_entity_poly.entity_id
_entity_poly.type
_entity_poly.pdbx_seq_one_letter_code
_entity_poly.pdbx_strand_id
1 'polypeptide(L)'
;MRTPIDHKKCRKQLPNATLAGPAIAFGPASHNPVFNGWAEFVAKNGSISDVYTGHDLDVNRVPTVQAGYFNDQRSRLALPQKDIIVNEFLAYPEEGPGIVAWYLSQYERLNNRGLRAKWAKGGENADTLHNLLRILLGPLNHSGPYHPSGEFQVMKYYNGMRGQRVATSPSADSKFEVFATIDPGTAKILAATRRTSDTYSITVTGCDALGKQGTVKKCSLGFSWNGILGGIGEPIDLGVEQHNIVDNSEFTFNVYPRTNLEAYAFEFL
;
A
#
# COMPACT_ATOMS: atom_id res chain seq x y z
N MET A 1 6.48 -28.14 19.32
CA MET A 1 7.46 -27.54 18.38
C MET A 1 7.26 -28.18 17.02
N ARG A 2 6.76 -27.44 16.02
CA ARG A 2 6.71 -27.94 14.64
C ARG A 2 8.16 -27.98 14.12
N THR A 3 8.59 -29.10 13.58
CA THR A 3 9.92 -29.27 12.98
C THR A 3 10.13 -28.15 11.96
N PRO A 4 11.20 -27.34 12.04
CA PRO A 4 11.49 -26.37 11.00
C PRO A 4 11.60 -27.11 9.68
N ILE A 5 10.80 -26.71 8.70
CA ILE A 5 10.97 -27.22 7.34
C ILE A 5 12.33 -26.70 6.87
N ASP A 6 13.30 -27.60 6.71
CA ASP A 6 14.65 -27.29 6.22
C ASP A 6 14.56 -26.82 4.77
N HIS A 7 15.02 -25.59 4.50
CA HIS A 7 15.09 -25.01 3.14
C HIS A 7 15.75 -25.96 2.15
N LYS A 8 16.83 -26.64 2.55
CA LYS A 8 17.55 -27.58 1.68
C LYS A 8 16.72 -28.82 1.37
N LYS A 9 15.92 -29.29 2.34
CA LYS A 9 14.97 -30.38 2.13
C LYS A 9 13.86 -29.97 1.16
N CYS A 10 13.31 -28.77 1.29
CA CYS A 10 12.37 -28.22 0.31
C CYS A 10 12.98 -28.15 -1.08
N ARG A 11 14.21 -27.64 -1.22
CA ARG A 11 14.91 -27.61 -2.52
C ARG A 11 15.10 -28.99 -3.12
N LYS A 12 15.35 -30.01 -2.30
CA LYS A 12 15.49 -31.39 -2.78
C LYS A 12 14.16 -32.01 -3.20
N GLN A 13 13.08 -31.79 -2.45
CA GLN A 13 11.79 -32.47 -2.65
C GLN A 13 10.85 -31.72 -3.59
N LEU A 14 10.97 -30.40 -3.65
CA LEU A 14 10.13 -29.48 -4.41
C LEU A 14 11.03 -28.49 -5.19
N PRO A 15 11.86 -28.97 -6.14
CA PRO A 15 12.89 -28.16 -6.78
C PRO A 15 12.33 -26.94 -7.54
N ASN A 16 11.08 -27.04 -8.01
CA ASN A 16 10.41 -25.99 -8.77
C ASN A 16 9.49 -25.09 -7.91
N ALA A 17 9.39 -25.35 -6.59
CA ALA A 17 8.56 -24.52 -5.73
C ALA A 17 9.28 -23.21 -5.37
N THR A 18 8.55 -22.10 -5.48
CA THR A 18 8.98 -20.81 -4.95
C THR A 18 9.00 -20.87 -3.43
N LEU A 19 10.16 -20.66 -2.83
CA LEU A 19 10.31 -20.55 -1.37
C LEU A 19 10.28 -19.07 -0.99
N ALA A 20 9.36 -18.70 -0.09
CA ALA A 20 9.26 -17.37 0.46
C ALA A 20 9.69 -17.37 1.94
N GLY A 21 10.41 -16.33 2.36
CA GLY A 21 10.76 -16.15 3.77
C GLY A 21 11.37 -14.77 4.06
N PRO A 22 11.51 -14.38 5.33
CA PRO A 22 11.20 -15.18 6.52
C PRO A 22 9.77 -15.05 7.06
N ALA A 23 8.92 -14.21 6.47
CA ALA A 23 7.55 -13.94 6.95
C ALA A 23 7.51 -13.46 8.42
N ILE A 24 8.48 -12.61 8.81
CA ILE A 24 8.54 -12.07 10.18
C ILE A 24 7.53 -10.93 10.31
N ALA A 25 6.81 -10.91 11.43
CA ALA A 25 5.80 -9.89 11.76
C ALA A 25 6.35 -8.45 11.81
N PHE A 26 7.64 -8.31 12.08
CA PHE A 26 8.37 -7.05 12.07
C PHE A 26 9.52 -7.15 11.08
N GLY A 27 9.41 -6.43 9.97
CA GLY A 27 10.40 -6.44 8.89
C GLY A 27 11.76 -5.81 9.24
N PRO A 28 12.58 -5.50 8.21
CA PRO A 28 13.90 -4.90 8.36
C PRO A 28 13.86 -3.59 9.15
N ALA A 29 14.79 -3.43 10.10
CA ALA A 29 15.03 -2.20 10.85
C ALA A 29 16.42 -2.25 11.50
N SER A 30 17.02 -1.08 11.80
CA SER A 30 18.34 -0.98 12.43
C SER A 30 18.49 -1.78 13.72
N HIS A 31 17.42 -1.90 14.50
CA HIS A 31 17.41 -2.59 15.81
C HIS A 31 16.44 -3.78 15.84
N ASN A 32 16.39 -4.59 14.77
CA ASN A 32 15.62 -5.83 14.75
C ASN A 32 16.53 -7.06 14.80
N PRO A 33 16.88 -7.59 15.99
CA PRO A 33 17.82 -8.71 16.10
C PRO A 33 17.30 -10.00 15.43
N VAL A 34 15.99 -10.20 15.37
CA VAL A 34 15.39 -11.38 14.72
C VAL A 34 15.61 -11.33 13.21
N PHE A 35 15.31 -10.18 12.59
CA PHE A 35 15.54 -10.00 11.15
C PHE A 35 17.04 -10.03 10.81
N ASN A 36 17.86 -9.33 11.59
CA ASN A 36 19.31 -9.27 11.38
C ASN A 36 19.95 -10.66 11.48
N GLY A 37 19.61 -11.42 12.52
CA GLY A 37 20.10 -12.79 12.70
C GLY A 37 19.64 -13.73 11.59
N TRP A 38 18.41 -13.57 11.10
CA TRP A 38 17.93 -14.32 9.92
C TRP A 38 18.77 -13.98 8.67
N ALA A 39 18.99 -12.70 8.38
CA ALA A 39 19.72 -12.26 7.19
C ALA A 39 21.17 -12.80 7.20
N GLU A 40 21.84 -12.73 8.35
CA GLU A 40 23.19 -13.27 8.55
C GLU A 40 23.22 -14.79 8.42
N PHE A 41 22.22 -15.49 8.96
CA PHE A 41 22.11 -16.94 8.87
C PHE A 41 21.97 -17.41 7.42
N VAL A 42 21.05 -16.83 6.64
CA VAL A 42 20.81 -17.24 5.25
C VAL A 42 21.95 -16.85 4.31
N ALA A 43 22.62 -15.73 4.58
CA ALA A 43 23.84 -15.34 3.87
C ALA A 43 24.96 -16.36 4.10
N LYS A 44 25.17 -16.79 5.35
CA LYS A 44 26.24 -17.74 5.71
C LYS A 44 25.99 -19.15 5.21
N ASN A 45 24.76 -19.64 5.24
CA ASN A 45 24.45 -21.05 5.01
C ASN A 45 23.92 -21.38 3.60
N GLY A 46 23.70 -20.35 2.77
CA GLY A 46 23.18 -20.46 1.40
C GLY A 46 21.68 -20.77 1.28
N SER A 47 20.88 -20.62 2.35
CA SER A 47 19.45 -20.94 2.39
C SER A 47 18.56 -19.74 2.04
N ILE A 48 18.94 -18.98 1.01
CA ILE A 48 18.26 -17.75 0.61
C ILE A 48 16.95 -18.12 -0.12
N SER A 49 15.82 -17.53 0.32
CA SER A 49 14.49 -17.69 -0.31
C SER A 49 14.46 -17.13 -1.73
N ASP A 50 13.55 -17.60 -2.59
CA ASP A 50 13.34 -17.03 -3.94
C ASP A 50 12.65 -15.67 -3.90
N VAL A 51 11.86 -15.46 -2.84
CA VAL A 51 11.13 -14.22 -2.58
C VAL A 51 11.35 -13.85 -1.12
N TYR A 52 11.65 -12.57 -0.88
CA TYR A 52 11.64 -12.04 0.47
C TYR A 52 10.22 -11.70 0.87
N THR A 53 9.82 -12.12 2.06
CA THR A 53 8.49 -11.81 2.58
C THR A 53 8.53 -11.45 4.05
N GLY A 54 7.63 -10.57 4.46
CA GLY A 54 7.54 -10.01 5.79
C GLY A 54 6.28 -9.18 5.93
N HIS A 55 6.02 -8.70 7.14
CA HIS A 55 4.80 -7.99 7.43
C HIS A 55 5.08 -6.52 7.72
N ASP A 56 4.15 -5.65 7.34
CA ASP A 56 4.11 -4.23 7.66
C ASP A 56 2.91 -3.94 8.57
N LEU A 57 3.06 -4.34 9.84
CA LEU A 57 2.01 -4.30 10.87
C LEU A 57 2.34 -3.37 12.04
N ASP A 58 3.44 -2.63 11.95
CA ASP A 58 3.91 -1.71 12.97
C ASP A 58 3.57 -0.27 12.59
N VAL A 59 2.75 0.36 13.43
CA VAL A 59 2.27 1.74 13.26
C VAL A 59 3.38 2.79 13.23
N ASN A 60 4.59 2.44 13.66
CA ASN A 60 5.73 3.35 13.69
C ASN A 60 6.69 3.14 12.52
N ARG A 61 6.43 2.16 11.67
CA ARG A 61 7.28 1.86 10.52
C ARG A 61 6.72 2.45 9.23
N VAL A 62 7.65 2.70 8.32
CA VAL A 62 7.39 3.27 7.00
C VAL A 62 8.05 2.34 5.97
N PRO A 63 7.30 1.78 5.00
CA PRO A 63 7.84 0.81 4.05
C PRO A 63 9.09 1.30 3.32
N THR A 64 9.14 2.56 2.87
CA THR A 64 10.32 3.11 2.18
C THR A 64 11.55 3.14 3.10
N VAL A 65 11.37 3.48 4.38
CA VAL A 65 12.47 3.45 5.37
C VAL A 65 12.94 2.02 5.63
N GLN A 66 12.01 1.07 5.77
CA GLN A 66 12.35 -0.35 5.94
C GLN A 66 13.08 -0.91 4.72
N ALA A 67 12.68 -0.51 3.51
CA ALA A 67 13.35 -0.91 2.27
C ALA A 67 14.79 -0.38 2.21
N GLY A 68 15.03 0.86 2.66
CA GLY A 68 16.38 1.43 2.82
C GLY A 68 17.25 0.57 3.73
N TYR A 69 16.76 0.28 4.95
CA TYR A 69 17.47 -0.60 5.89
C TYR A 69 17.76 -1.98 5.30
N PHE A 70 16.79 -2.57 4.58
CA PHE A 70 17.00 -3.87 3.98
C PHE A 70 18.04 -3.84 2.86
N ASN A 71 18.03 -2.81 2.02
CA ASN A 71 19.01 -2.65 0.95
C ASN A 71 20.44 -2.49 1.48
N ASP A 72 20.62 -1.77 2.58
CA ASP A 72 21.92 -1.64 3.25
C ASP A 72 22.40 -2.99 3.79
N GLN A 73 21.52 -3.72 4.48
CA GLN A 73 21.84 -5.07 4.98
C GLN A 73 22.15 -6.04 3.86
N ARG A 74 21.35 -6.01 2.80
CA ARG A 74 21.49 -6.87 1.64
C ARG A 74 22.83 -6.64 0.95
N SER A 75 23.24 -5.37 0.82
CA SER A 75 24.54 -4.99 0.27
C SER A 75 25.68 -5.46 1.19
N ARG A 76 25.59 -5.23 2.51
CA ARG A 76 26.60 -5.66 3.50
C ARG A 76 26.79 -7.17 3.55
N LEU A 77 25.72 -7.94 3.40
CA LEU A 77 25.72 -9.40 3.50
C LEU A 77 25.80 -10.11 2.14
N ALA A 78 25.98 -9.35 1.05
CA ALA A 78 25.98 -9.86 -0.32
C ALA A 78 24.73 -10.72 -0.66
N LEU A 79 23.59 -10.37 -0.08
CA LEU A 79 22.31 -11.02 -0.40
C LEU A 79 21.82 -10.52 -1.78
N PRO A 80 21.26 -11.41 -2.62
CA PRO A 80 20.80 -11.03 -3.94
C PRO A 80 19.55 -10.16 -3.86
N GLN A 81 19.39 -9.27 -4.84
CA GLN A 81 18.12 -8.57 -5.07
C GLN A 81 17.08 -9.58 -5.55
N LYS A 82 15.93 -9.62 -4.89
CA LYS A 82 14.80 -10.50 -5.20
C LYS A 82 13.51 -9.74 -4.96
N ASP A 83 12.42 -10.26 -5.50
CA ASP A 83 11.08 -9.74 -5.23
C ASP A 83 10.80 -9.70 -3.73
N ILE A 84 10.11 -8.63 -3.32
CA ILE A 84 9.60 -8.46 -1.96
C ILE A 84 8.07 -8.56 -2.03
N ILE A 85 7.52 -9.48 -1.25
CA ILE A 85 6.07 -9.62 -1.03
C ILE A 85 5.79 -9.33 0.43
N VAL A 86 5.08 -8.23 0.69
CA VAL A 86 4.49 -7.96 2.00
C VAL A 86 3.21 -8.78 2.10
N ASN A 87 3.29 -9.94 2.75
CA ASN A 87 2.18 -10.88 2.82
C ASN A 87 1.11 -10.46 3.86
N GLU A 88 1.42 -9.48 4.71
CA GLU A 88 0.45 -8.83 5.60
C GLU A 88 0.84 -7.36 5.79
N PHE A 89 0.00 -6.44 5.31
CA PHE A 89 0.11 -5.01 5.61
C PHE A 89 -1.13 -4.48 6.32
N LEU A 90 -0.98 -3.32 6.95
CA LEU A 90 -1.99 -2.58 7.73
C LEU A 90 -2.06 -3.04 9.19
N ALA A 91 -1.48 -2.24 10.07
CA ALA A 91 -1.60 -2.42 11.51
C ALA A 91 -3.07 -2.29 11.96
N TYR A 92 -3.48 -3.07 12.96
CA TYR A 92 -4.86 -3.08 13.47
C TYR A 92 -5.42 -1.68 13.83
N PRO A 93 -4.70 -0.77 14.51
CA PRO A 93 -5.23 0.56 14.81
C PRO A 93 -5.18 1.55 13.62
N GLU A 94 -4.70 1.13 12.45
CA GLU A 94 -4.62 1.97 11.24
C GLU A 94 -5.59 1.51 10.14
N GLU A 95 -6.73 0.91 10.51
CA GLU A 95 -7.74 0.52 9.52
C GLU A 95 -8.46 1.74 8.92
N GLY A 96 -8.63 1.74 7.60
CA GLY A 96 -9.28 2.83 6.87
C GLY A 96 -8.73 3.04 5.44
N PRO A 97 -9.55 3.62 4.55
CA PRO A 97 -9.20 3.81 3.13
C PRO A 97 -7.93 4.64 2.93
N GLY A 98 -7.75 5.71 3.72
CA GLY A 98 -6.57 6.56 3.64
C GLY A 98 -5.28 5.79 3.91
N ILE A 99 -5.27 4.95 4.94
CA ILE A 99 -4.09 4.18 5.29
C ILE A 99 -3.79 3.10 4.23
N VAL A 100 -4.82 2.45 3.67
CA VAL A 100 -4.64 1.52 2.55
C VAL A 100 -4.00 2.22 1.35
N ALA A 101 -4.52 3.37 0.93
CA ALA A 101 -3.94 4.16 -0.16
C ALA A 101 -2.50 4.61 0.13
N TRP A 102 -2.19 4.95 1.39
CA TRP A 102 -0.84 5.30 1.84
C TRP A 102 0.14 4.13 1.67
N TYR A 103 -0.22 2.90 2.08
CA TYR A 103 0.63 1.71 1.89
C TYR A 103 0.80 1.37 0.41
N LEU A 104 -0.29 1.37 -0.37
CA LEU A 104 -0.26 1.08 -1.81
C LEU A 104 0.70 2.03 -2.55
N SER A 105 0.66 3.32 -2.22
CA SER A 105 1.54 4.32 -2.84
C SER A 105 3.03 4.03 -2.60
N GLN A 106 3.39 3.57 -1.40
CA GLN A 106 4.76 3.19 -1.11
C GLN A 106 5.15 1.89 -1.83
N TYR A 107 4.27 0.90 -1.86
CA TYR A 107 4.52 -0.35 -2.54
C TYR A 107 4.71 -0.19 -4.04
N GLU A 108 3.93 0.69 -4.66
CA GLU A 108 4.09 1.01 -6.07
C GLU A 108 5.46 1.62 -6.37
N ARG A 109 5.90 2.57 -5.55
CA ARG A 109 7.21 3.20 -5.68
C ARG A 109 8.37 2.24 -5.40
N LEU A 110 8.19 1.29 -4.49
CA LEU A 110 9.19 0.26 -4.16
C LEU A 110 9.11 -0.96 -5.09
N ASN A 111 8.12 -1.03 -5.96
CA ASN A 111 7.78 -2.21 -6.76
C ASN A 111 7.56 -3.48 -5.91
N ASN A 112 6.95 -3.30 -4.74
CA ASN A 112 6.56 -4.39 -3.83
C ASN A 112 5.12 -4.84 -4.09
N ARG A 113 4.83 -6.09 -3.75
CA ARG A 113 3.45 -6.62 -3.73
C ARG A 113 2.96 -6.68 -2.29
N GLY A 114 1.72 -6.24 -2.06
CA GLY A 114 1.11 -6.23 -0.73
C GLY A 114 -0.16 -7.08 -0.66
N LEU A 115 -0.31 -7.85 0.41
CA LEU A 115 -1.56 -8.51 0.78
C LEU A 115 -2.06 -7.92 2.10
N ARG A 116 -3.34 -7.55 2.13
CA ARG A 116 -3.96 -6.95 3.31
C ARG A 116 -3.96 -7.96 4.46
N ALA A 117 -3.47 -7.55 5.63
CA ALA A 117 -3.43 -8.37 6.85
C ALA A 117 -4.81 -8.87 7.30
N LYS A 118 -4.83 -9.98 8.04
CA LYS A 118 -6.04 -10.52 8.66
C LYS A 118 -5.94 -10.41 10.18
N TRP A 119 -6.63 -9.44 10.78
CA TRP A 119 -6.75 -9.34 12.23
C TRP A 119 -7.90 -10.20 12.75
N ALA A 120 -7.72 -11.53 12.69
CA ALA A 120 -8.68 -12.47 13.26
C ALA A 120 -8.63 -12.37 14.79
N LYS A 121 -9.65 -11.77 15.42
CA LYS A 121 -9.79 -11.80 16.86
C LYS A 121 -10.17 -13.21 17.29
N GLY A 122 -9.38 -13.85 18.15
CA GLY A 122 -9.84 -15.01 18.90
C GLY A 122 -11.15 -14.69 19.64
N GLY A 123 -12.06 -15.67 19.77
CA GLY A 123 -13.40 -15.49 20.37
C GLY A 123 -14.53 -15.79 19.38
N GLU A 124 -15.74 -15.26 19.61
CA GLU A 124 -16.94 -15.49 18.77
C GLU A 124 -16.76 -15.13 17.27
N ASN A 125 -15.70 -14.37 16.95
CA ASN A 125 -15.32 -13.98 15.60
C ASN A 125 -14.27 -14.90 14.94
N ALA A 126 -13.66 -15.82 15.70
CA ALA A 126 -12.64 -16.75 15.23
C ALA A 126 -13.21 -17.84 14.32
N ASP A 127 -14.46 -18.22 14.56
CA ASP A 127 -15.16 -19.28 13.82
C ASP A 127 -15.94 -18.73 12.61
N THR A 128 -15.84 -17.42 12.34
CA THR A 128 -16.42 -16.86 11.12
C THR A 128 -15.60 -17.31 9.90
N LEU A 129 -16.28 -17.92 8.92
CA LEU A 129 -15.69 -18.42 7.69
C LEU A 129 -14.65 -17.42 7.12
N HIS A 130 -13.45 -17.94 6.89
CA HIS A 130 -12.22 -17.24 6.53
C HIS A 130 -12.28 -16.55 5.16
N ASN A 131 -13.15 -15.55 5.04
CA ASN A 131 -13.38 -14.84 3.79
C ASN A 131 -12.41 -13.66 3.74
N LEU A 132 -11.30 -13.87 3.03
CA LEU A 132 -10.19 -12.93 2.79
C LEU A 132 -10.64 -11.59 2.15
N LEU A 133 -11.86 -11.56 1.60
CA LEU A 133 -12.53 -10.38 1.06
C LEU A 133 -13.55 -9.74 2.02
N ARG A 134 -13.85 -10.33 3.19
CA ARG A 134 -14.93 -9.86 4.08
C ARG A 134 -14.63 -8.51 4.76
N ILE A 135 -13.37 -8.15 4.98
CA ILE A 135 -13.03 -6.78 5.45
C ILE A 135 -13.35 -5.74 4.36
N LEU A 136 -13.34 -6.16 3.09
CA LEU A 136 -13.71 -5.34 1.95
C LEU A 136 -15.22 -5.45 1.62
N LEU A 137 -15.86 -6.56 1.97
CA LEU A 137 -17.27 -6.86 1.73
C LEU A 137 -17.90 -7.38 3.04
N GLY A 138 -18.66 -6.55 3.78
CA GLY A 138 -19.45 -6.95 4.98
C GLY A 138 -20.39 -8.13 4.68
N PRO A 139 -21.13 -8.77 5.62
CA PRO A 139 -21.81 -8.19 6.79
C PRO A 139 -21.07 -8.29 8.13
N LEU A 140 -21.58 -7.54 9.12
CA LEU A 140 -21.24 -7.53 10.55
C LEU A 140 -21.52 -8.85 11.30
N ASN A 141 -22.34 -9.75 10.75
CA ASN A 141 -22.71 -11.03 11.34
C ASN A 141 -23.03 -12.05 10.24
N HIS A 142 -23.01 -13.35 10.55
CA HIS A 142 -23.22 -14.47 9.61
C HIS A 142 -24.55 -14.47 8.81
N SER A 143 -25.40 -13.45 8.95
CA SER A 143 -26.78 -13.45 8.46
C SER A 143 -27.17 -12.23 7.62
N GLY A 144 -26.30 -11.22 7.46
CA GLY A 144 -26.59 -10.01 6.67
C GLY A 144 -26.15 -10.09 5.19
N PRO A 145 -26.62 -9.17 4.32
CA PRO A 145 -26.15 -9.07 2.94
C PRO A 145 -24.73 -8.49 2.86
N TYR A 146 -24.00 -8.81 1.78
CA TYR A 146 -22.68 -8.23 1.56
C TYR A 146 -22.73 -6.76 1.14
N HIS A 147 -21.83 -5.93 1.70
CA HIS A 147 -21.73 -4.51 1.34
C HIS A 147 -20.26 -4.04 1.30
N PRO A 148 -19.89 -3.13 0.39
CA PRO A 148 -18.52 -2.62 0.32
C PRO A 148 -18.16 -1.79 1.56
N SER A 149 -16.90 -1.89 2.01
CA SER A 149 -16.30 -0.98 2.99
C SER A 149 -15.54 0.17 2.30
N GLY A 150 -15.09 1.16 3.07
CA GLY A 150 -14.26 2.24 2.52
C GLY A 150 -12.95 1.73 1.90
N GLU A 151 -12.29 0.75 2.54
CA GLU A 151 -11.09 0.10 2.00
C GLU A 151 -11.38 -0.59 0.64
N PHE A 152 -12.56 -1.20 0.47
CA PHE A 152 -12.95 -1.79 -0.81
C PHE A 152 -13.06 -0.75 -1.92
N GLN A 153 -13.67 0.40 -1.64
CA GLN A 153 -13.81 1.45 -2.64
C GLN A 153 -12.45 1.96 -3.12
N VAL A 154 -11.47 2.09 -2.22
CA VAL A 154 -10.08 2.41 -2.59
C VAL A 154 -9.47 1.30 -3.45
N MET A 155 -9.58 0.04 -3.05
CA MET A 155 -9.03 -1.09 -3.81
C MET A 155 -9.69 -1.22 -5.21
N LYS A 156 -11.00 -0.98 -5.30
CA LYS A 156 -11.77 -0.94 -6.55
C LYS A 156 -11.26 0.17 -7.46
N TYR A 157 -11.09 1.38 -6.92
CA TYR A 157 -10.57 2.52 -7.68
C TYR A 157 -9.12 2.30 -8.14
N TYR A 158 -8.26 1.85 -7.24
CA TYR A 158 -6.86 1.52 -7.51
C TYR A 158 -6.72 0.45 -8.61
N ASN A 159 -7.54 -0.61 -8.59
CA ASN A 159 -7.59 -1.59 -9.69
C ASN A 159 -8.08 -0.98 -11.03
N GLY A 160 -8.78 0.16 -11.00
CA GLY A 160 -9.17 0.93 -12.17
C GLY A 160 -8.08 1.89 -12.68
N MET A 161 -7.00 2.11 -11.94
CA MET A 161 -5.86 2.92 -12.38
C MET A 161 -5.01 2.10 -13.35
N ARG A 162 -5.13 2.39 -14.65
CA ARG A 162 -4.44 1.70 -15.74
C ARG A 162 -3.38 2.59 -16.38
N GLY A 163 -2.67 2.04 -17.36
CA GLY A 163 -1.61 2.72 -18.10
C GLY A 163 -0.26 2.66 -17.39
N GLN A 164 0.56 3.69 -17.57
CA GLN A 164 1.91 3.76 -17.02
C GLN A 164 1.87 4.37 -15.61
N ARG A 165 2.57 3.74 -14.66
CA ARG A 165 2.87 4.36 -13.36
C ARG A 165 3.82 5.54 -13.58
N VAL A 166 3.55 6.67 -12.95
CA VAL A 166 4.47 7.82 -12.95
C VAL A 166 5.24 7.91 -11.64
N ALA A 167 6.37 8.60 -11.68
CA ALA A 167 7.15 8.85 -10.47
C ALA A 167 6.34 9.74 -9.52
N THR A 168 6.31 9.37 -8.24
CA THR A 168 5.68 10.14 -7.18
C THR A 168 6.62 10.30 -5.99
N SER A 169 6.51 11.42 -5.29
CA SER A 169 7.23 11.68 -4.05
C SER A 169 6.25 11.89 -2.90
N PRO A 170 6.53 11.36 -1.69
CA PRO A 170 5.72 11.63 -0.52
C PRO A 170 5.88 13.08 -0.05
N SER A 171 5.03 13.52 0.88
CA SER A 171 5.30 14.71 1.66
C SER A 171 6.58 14.57 2.49
N ALA A 172 7.20 15.70 2.84
CA ALA A 172 8.45 15.72 3.62
C ALA A 172 8.34 15.02 4.98
N ASP A 173 7.16 15.04 5.60
CA ASP A 173 6.87 14.35 6.86
C ASP A 173 6.44 12.87 6.68
N SER A 174 6.38 12.38 5.43
CA SER A 174 5.92 11.05 5.05
C SER A 174 4.50 10.68 5.50
N LYS A 175 3.68 11.67 5.90
CA LYS A 175 2.30 11.45 6.32
C LYS A 175 1.30 11.60 5.19
N PHE A 176 1.70 12.15 4.04
CA PHE A 176 0.87 12.24 2.85
C PHE A 176 1.56 11.56 1.68
N GLU A 177 0.81 10.67 1.03
CA GLU A 177 1.31 9.81 -0.02
C GLU A 177 0.45 9.95 -1.26
N VAL A 178 1.09 9.80 -2.42
CA VAL A 178 0.41 9.78 -3.71
C VAL A 178 0.92 8.64 -4.59
N PHE A 179 -0.02 8.02 -5.29
CA PHE A 179 0.21 7.09 -6.39
C PHE A 179 -0.49 7.64 -7.62
N ALA A 180 0.13 7.52 -8.79
CA ALA A 180 -0.45 8.07 -10.00
C ALA A 180 -0.17 7.20 -11.22
N THR A 181 -1.14 7.19 -12.14
CA THR A 181 -1.00 6.56 -13.46
C THR A 181 -1.45 7.50 -14.55
N ILE A 182 -0.89 7.28 -15.74
CA ILE A 182 -1.25 7.98 -16.98
C ILE A 182 -1.66 6.95 -18.02
N ASP A 183 -2.75 7.23 -18.71
CA ASP A 183 -3.26 6.48 -19.86
C ASP A 183 -3.59 7.52 -20.97
N PRO A 184 -3.69 7.16 -22.25
CA PRO A 184 -4.01 8.13 -23.29
C PRO A 184 -5.25 8.97 -22.96
N GLY A 185 -5.06 10.28 -22.81
CA GLY A 185 -6.11 11.24 -22.50
C GLY A 185 -6.56 11.31 -21.04
N THR A 186 -6.00 10.51 -20.12
CA THR A 186 -6.35 10.57 -18.69
C THR A 186 -5.15 10.43 -17.76
N ALA A 187 -5.14 11.21 -16.68
CA ALA A 187 -4.24 10.99 -15.56
C ALA A 187 -5.06 10.81 -14.28
N LYS A 188 -4.66 9.86 -13.43
CA LYS A 188 -5.31 9.59 -12.14
C LYS A 188 -4.28 9.66 -11.03
N ILE A 189 -4.64 10.32 -9.94
CA ILE A 189 -3.88 10.36 -8.70
C ILE A 189 -4.74 9.78 -7.59
N LEU A 190 -4.24 8.78 -6.87
CA LEU A 190 -4.77 8.33 -5.59
C LEU A 190 -3.88 8.93 -4.49
N ALA A 191 -4.49 9.60 -3.52
CA ALA A 191 -3.79 10.34 -2.48
C ALA A 191 -4.38 10.03 -1.10
N ALA A 192 -3.54 10.01 -0.08
CA ALA A 192 -4.03 9.83 1.28
C ALA A 192 -3.08 10.33 2.36
N THR A 193 -3.69 10.73 3.46
CA THR A 193 -3.01 11.00 4.72
C THR A 193 -2.92 9.77 5.61
N ARG A 194 -1.86 9.68 6.41
CA ARG A 194 -1.70 8.72 7.49
C ARG A 194 -1.86 9.40 8.84
N ARG A 195 -3.01 9.19 9.49
CA ARG A 195 -3.29 9.64 10.87
C ARG A 195 -3.16 11.15 11.09
N THR A 196 -3.36 11.94 10.03
CA THR A 196 -3.43 13.40 10.11
C THR A 196 -4.56 13.90 9.22
N SER A 197 -5.09 15.08 9.53
CA SER A 197 -6.01 15.84 8.68
C SER A 197 -5.40 17.17 8.21
N ASP A 198 -4.07 17.29 8.28
CA ASP A 198 -3.35 18.48 7.81
C ASP A 198 -3.58 18.71 6.31
N THR A 199 -3.50 19.96 5.89
CA THR A 199 -3.56 20.31 4.46
C THR A 199 -2.23 19.99 3.78
N TYR A 200 -2.30 19.36 2.62
CA TYR A 200 -1.15 19.06 1.78
C TYR A 200 -1.35 19.64 0.38
N SER A 201 -0.25 19.91 -0.32
CA SER A 201 -0.29 20.33 -1.72
C SER A 201 0.27 19.23 -2.62
N ILE A 202 -0.36 19.03 -3.77
CA ILE A 202 0.15 18.18 -4.85
C ILE A 202 0.58 19.10 -5.98
N THR A 203 1.86 19.00 -6.37
CA THR A 203 2.39 19.61 -7.58
C THR A 203 2.51 18.55 -8.65
N VAL A 204 1.85 18.78 -9.79
CA VAL A 204 1.93 17.93 -10.98
C VAL A 204 2.82 18.63 -11.98
N THR A 205 3.84 17.94 -12.48
CA THR A 205 4.81 18.46 -13.45
C THR A 205 4.77 17.64 -14.75
N GLY A 206 5.26 18.21 -15.85
CA GLY A 206 5.32 17.53 -17.15
C GLY A 206 3.95 17.38 -17.84
N CYS A 207 3.03 18.31 -17.62
CA CYS A 207 1.68 18.28 -18.18
C CYS A 207 1.64 18.25 -19.73
N ASP A 208 2.68 18.77 -20.39
CA ASP A 208 2.82 18.71 -21.85
C ASP A 208 2.85 17.27 -22.36
N ALA A 209 3.41 16.33 -21.60
CA ALA A 209 3.41 14.90 -21.94
C ALA A 209 2.00 14.29 -21.95
N LEU A 210 1.04 14.94 -21.29
CA LEU A 210 -0.38 14.58 -21.31
C LEU A 210 -1.17 15.30 -22.42
N GLY A 211 -0.49 16.10 -23.25
CA GLY A 211 -1.14 16.95 -24.26
C GLY A 211 -2.02 18.04 -23.64
N LYS A 212 -1.77 18.43 -22.39
CA LYS A 212 -2.53 19.46 -21.66
C LYS A 212 -1.76 20.77 -21.67
N GLN A 213 -2.39 21.83 -22.18
CA GLN A 213 -1.82 23.19 -22.21
C GLN A 213 -2.86 24.22 -21.78
N GLY A 214 -2.40 25.29 -21.15
CA GLY A 214 -3.25 26.39 -20.67
C GLY A 214 -4.01 26.02 -19.40
N THR A 215 -5.01 25.16 -19.49
CA THR A 215 -5.83 24.76 -18.33
C THR A 215 -6.08 23.25 -18.28
N VAL A 216 -6.28 22.74 -17.08
CA VAL A 216 -6.68 21.35 -16.82
C VAL A 216 -7.86 21.32 -15.87
N LYS A 217 -8.81 20.40 -16.12
CA LYS A 217 -9.91 20.11 -15.20
C LYS A 217 -9.50 18.98 -14.27
N LYS A 218 -9.74 19.17 -12.97
CA LYS A 218 -9.52 18.18 -11.92
C LYS A 218 -10.87 17.76 -11.34
N CYS A 219 -11.27 16.53 -11.57
CA CYS A 219 -12.41 15.91 -10.89
C CYS A 219 -11.92 15.26 -9.59
N SER A 220 -12.57 15.54 -8.46
CA SER A 220 -12.13 15.06 -7.15
C SER A 220 -13.10 14.05 -6.57
N LEU A 221 -12.59 12.94 -6.04
CA LEU A 221 -13.36 11.90 -5.36
C LEU A 221 -12.89 11.73 -3.91
N GLY A 222 -13.82 11.51 -2.99
CA GLY A 222 -13.54 11.20 -1.58
C GLY A 222 -13.98 9.78 -1.19
N PHE A 223 -13.10 9.05 -0.53
CA PHE A 223 -13.34 7.68 -0.04
C PHE A 223 -13.61 7.70 1.46
N SER A 224 -14.89 7.64 1.81
CA SER A 224 -15.36 7.69 3.20
C SER A 224 -15.10 6.43 4.01
N TRP A 225 -15.11 6.59 5.33
CA TRP A 225 -14.93 5.51 6.28
C TRP A 225 -16.06 5.46 7.31
N ASN A 226 -16.63 4.27 7.53
CA ASN A 226 -17.67 4.02 8.53
C ASN A 226 -17.27 2.85 9.47
N GLY A 227 -15.96 2.68 9.67
CA GLY A 227 -15.41 1.54 10.41
C GLY A 227 -15.29 0.27 9.57
N ILE A 228 -14.57 -0.70 10.13
CA ILE A 228 -14.14 -1.96 9.48
C ILE A 228 -15.31 -2.74 8.89
N LEU A 229 -16.45 -2.67 9.56
CA LEU A 229 -17.63 -3.43 9.18
C LEU A 229 -18.79 -2.52 8.75
N GLY A 230 -18.52 -1.22 8.57
CA GLY A 230 -19.51 -0.25 8.09
C GLY A 230 -19.62 -0.27 6.57
N GLY A 231 -20.86 -0.28 6.07
CA GLY A 231 -21.13 -0.15 4.65
C GLY A 231 -20.86 1.26 4.15
N ILE A 232 -20.20 1.35 3.01
CA ILE A 232 -19.93 2.59 2.27
C ILE A 232 -20.34 2.37 0.81
N GLY A 233 -21.14 3.30 0.26
CA GLY A 233 -21.50 3.31 -1.16
C GLY A 233 -20.33 3.68 -2.08
N GLU A 234 -20.63 4.12 -3.30
CA GLU A 234 -19.60 4.63 -4.21
C GLU A 234 -18.85 5.86 -3.64
N PRO A 235 -17.63 6.17 -4.13
CA PRO A 235 -16.90 7.37 -3.74
C PRO A 235 -17.74 8.65 -3.93
N ILE A 236 -17.54 9.62 -3.05
CA ILE A 236 -18.26 10.90 -3.09
C ILE A 236 -17.61 11.81 -4.14
N ASP A 237 -18.38 12.33 -5.07
CA ASP A 237 -17.95 13.41 -5.97
C ASP A 237 -17.78 14.71 -5.17
N LEU A 238 -16.56 15.23 -5.14
CA LEU A 238 -16.18 16.46 -4.44
C LEU A 238 -16.14 17.67 -5.39
N GLY A 239 -16.50 17.49 -6.66
CA GLY A 239 -16.62 18.52 -7.66
C GLY A 239 -15.44 18.60 -8.62
N VAL A 240 -15.54 19.58 -9.52
CA VAL A 240 -14.59 19.85 -10.59
C VAL A 240 -14.00 21.24 -10.42
N GLU A 241 -12.66 21.30 -10.42
CA GLU A 241 -11.91 22.55 -10.38
C GLU A 241 -11.09 22.72 -11.65
N GLN A 242 -10.93 23.96 -12.11
CA GLN A 242 -10.03 24.28 -13.23
C GLN A 242 -8.74 24.87 -12.67
N HIS A 243 -7.60 24.34 -13.12
CA HIS A 243 -6.28 24.85 -12.77
C HIS A 243 -5.58 25.38 -14.02
N ASN A 244 -4.87 26.50 -13.88
CA ASN A 244 -3.99 27.01 -14.91
C ASN A 244 -2.67 26.23 -14.85
N ILE A 245 -2.22 25.77 -16.01
CA ILE A 245 -0.87 25.22 -16.20
C ILE A 245 0.06 26.42 -16.37
N VAL A 246 1.02 26.56 -15.46
CA VAL A 246 1.98 27.66 -15.46
C VAL A 246 3.22 27.30 -16.30
N ASP A 247 4.13 28.26 -16.43
CA ASP A 247 5.43 28.06 -17.09
C ASP A 247 6.14 26.83 -16.48
N ASN A 248 6.70 25.97 -17.34
CA ASN A 248 7.24 24.62 -17.04
C ASN A 248 6.21 23.48 -16.95
N SER A 249 5.01 23.69 -17.50
CA SER A 249 4.01 22.62 -17.67
C SER A 249 3.62 21.96 -16.35
N GLU A 250 3.37 22.79 -15.34
CA GLU A 250 3.02 22.36 -14.00
C GLU A 250 1.77 23.07 -13.47
N PHE A 251 1.14 22.46 -12.47
CA PHE A 251 0.13 23.12 -11.65
C PHE A 251 0.16 22.53 -10.24
N THR A 252 -0.30 23.31 -9.27
CA THR A 252 -0.38 22.87 -7.87
C THR A 252 -1.79 23.07 -7.35
N PHE A 253 -2.26 22.14 -6.52
CA PHE A 253 -3.52 22.24 -5.82
C PHE A 253 -3.41 21.69 -4.40
N ASN A 254 -4.26 22.18 -3.52
CA ASN A 254 -4.34 21.71 -2.14
C ASN A 254 -5.34 20.56 -2.01
N VAL A 255 -5.02 19.66 -1.09
CA VAL A 255 -5.90 18.61 -0.60
C VAL A 255 -6.23 18.95 0.83
N TYR A 256 -7.52 18.98 1.14
CA TYR A 256 -8.06 19.31 2.46
C TYR A 256 -8.72 18.06 3.05
N PRO A 257 -7.98 17.23 3.81
CA PRO A 257 -8.55 16.01 4.35
C PRO A 257 -9.69 16.31 5.33
N ARG A 258 -10.87 15.71 5.08
CA ARG A 258 -12.06 15.82 5.94
C ARG A 258 -11.89 15.04 7.25
N THR A 259 -11.12 13.96 7.21
CA THR A 259 -10.74 13.14 8.36
C THR A 259 -9.33 12.60 8.19
N ASN A 260 -8.80 11.97 9.23
CA ASN A 260 -7.50 11.30 9.21
C ASN A 260 -7.51 9.84 8.69
N LEU A 261 -8.66 9.37 8.19
CA LEU A 261 -8.87 7.99 7.71
C LEU A 261 -9.34 7.91 6.26
N GLU A 262 -9.67 9.03 5.62
CA GLU A 262 -10.16 9.07 4.24
C GLU A 262 -9.03 9.09 3.21
N ALA A 263 -9.31 8.57 2.01
CA ALA A 263 -8.47 8.75 0.83
C ALA A 263 -9.16 9.70 -0.16
N TYR A 264 -8.40 10.18 -1.13
CA TYR A 264 -8.86 11.05 -2.20
C TYR A 264 -8.36 10.56 -3.54
N ALA A 265 -9.13 10.78 -4.60
CA ALA A 265 -8.63 10.62 -5.95
C ALA A 265 -8.86 11.87 -6.79
N PHE A 266 -7.97 12.10 -7.75
CA PHE A 266 -8.02 13.22 -8.66
C PHE A 266 -7.87 12.72 -10.08
N GLU A 267 -8.84 13.04 -10.93
CA GLU A 267 -8.84 12.67 -12.34
C GLU A 267 -8.70 13.91 -13.22
N PHE A 268 -7.80 13.82 -14.19
CA PHE A 268 -7.52 14.88 -15.15
C PHE A 268 -7.92 14.38 -16.53
N LEU A 269 -8.90 15.06 -17.13
CA LEU A 269 -9.50 14.75 -18.43
C LEU A 269 -9.00 15.65 -19.54
#